data_AF-A0A1M6SJC7-F1
#
_entry.id   AF-A0A1M6SJC7-F1
#
_cell.length_a   1.000
_cell.length_b   1.000
_cell.length_c   1.000
_cell.angle_alpha   90.00
_cell.angle_beta   90.00
_cell.angle_gamma   90.00
#
_symmetry.space_group_name_H-M   'P 1'
#
loop_
_entity.id
_entity.type
_entity.pdbx_description
1 polymer ?
#
loop_
_entity_poly.entity_id
_entity_poly.type
_entity_poly.pdbx_seq_one_letter_code
_entity_poly.pdbx_strand_id
1 'polypeptide(L)'
;MKKGILLVLGFSVLLFSFLQCKPKPDLIVKTHQEDPFKDTMTSSQYFKIDAKNDTIISGENGTTIVFQKGSFLDSDNNIVTDDIEIELTEALTIDEMILSNLTTISDGKLLETDGMIYFNATAKGRQLFVNPEKPVYLEIPTTNRKSGMSVYKGLRDKNGNMNWVNPIPIENYLIALDLFTLDFLPDGFVETLEKEMPFHNHEKVNEKFVDSLYYSLYFKTGNEIIEETVPDTNVSESYYDKVNETELDSTHYSEFDNSVNYGVDPAAIKAIKNNQFQNTLIATKQFEERLKVMFKICRSDIIDIYAQNLDKNLWEIDSIAASLLDDNVYQEDFEKFASQKWTKIKVPNKNLLLLKSYYENRLQLVKNELTKQRNKAVKANNEQTKKAKELVNNYKKLLNKREAYRMTGYGFELTDTGWINIDKGTILKNWEYSPLDFLVTNENTFDRAYGYVLYTSIKSLYRLKTNDSKTFYVGNETHREMIMPKDEKAIGILLAYKNNQTFLDVINFQTNTDSLLKFDLQEYPEREIKKTLAHFETSKQENSILEDLKYLDEIYLEEIRQDKLLRENYVMGQLRSVSSAIDTSYMEFDQKYGIDMLIERCLNNVKN
;
A
#
# COMPACT_ATOMS: atom_id res chain seq x y z
N MET A 1 63.46 -51.35 -72.51
CA MET A 1 62.16 -50.86 -73.04
C MET A 1 61.20 -50.84 -71.86
N LYS A 2 60.54 -49.77 -71.41
CA LYS A 2 60.07 -48.52 -72.02
C LYS A 2 60.27 -47.36 -71.03
N LYS A 3 60.58 -46.18 -71.56
CA LYS A 3 60.52 -44.87 -70.89
C LYS A 3 59.21 -44.16 -71.28
N GLY A 4 58.68 -43.32 -70.40
CA GLY A 4 57.65 -42.29 -70.63
C GLY A 4 57.09 -41.88 -69.26
N ILE A 5 57.48 -40.77 -68.61
CA ILE A 5 57.38 -39.33 -68.91
C ILE A 5 55.92 -38.80 -68.91
N LEU A 6 55.64 -37.99 -67.86
CA LEU A 6 54.73 -36.85 -67.69
C LEU A 6 53.24 -36.97 -68.08
N LEU A 7 52.34 -36.68 -67.12
CA LEU A 7 51.72 -35.34 -66.97
C LEU A 7 50.89 -35.29 -65.68
N VAL A 8 51.24 -34.40 -64.75
CA VAL A 8 50.40 -34.04 -63.60
C VAL A 8 49.57 -32.82 -64.02
N LEU A 9 48.28 -33.03 -64.28
CA LEU A 9 47.30 -31.97 -64.51
C LEU A 9 46.89 -31.38 -63.16
N GLY A 10 47.36 -30.17 -62.86
CA GLY A 10 46.84 -29.35 -61.78
C GLY A 10 45.46 -28.82 -62.14
N PHE A 11 44.43 -29.35 -61.48
CA PHE A 11 43.08 -28.79 -61.52
C PHE A 11 43.00 -27.66 -60.48
N SER A 12 43.25 -26.43 -60.93
CA SER A 12 42.89 -25.22 -60.17
C SER A 12 41.38 -25.04 -60.28
N VAL A 13 40.65 -25.51 -59.27
CA VAL A 13 39.24 -25.15 -59.09
C VAL A 13 39.22 -23.73 -58.52
N LEU A 14 39.11 -22.75 -59.41
CA LEU A 14 38.67 -21.40 -59.07
C LEU A 14 37.24 -21.49 -58.53
N LEU A 15 37.10 -21.53 -57.21
CA LEU A 15 35.85 -21.21 -56.53
C LEU A 15 35.55 -19.73 -56.79
N PHE A 16 34.85 -19.44 -57.89
CA PHE A 16 34.12 -18.19 -58.03
C PHE A 16 32.95 -18.25 -57.05
N SER A 17 33.20 -17.81 -55.83
CA SER A 17 32.15 -17.42 -54.89
C SER A 17 31.38 -16.28 -55.55
N PHE A 18 30.27 -16.59 -56.21
CA PHE A 18 29.25 -15.60 -56.52
C PHE A 18 28.74 -15.07 -55.18
N LEU A 19 29.38 -14.02 -54.66
CA LEU A 19 28.75 -13.04 -53.81
C LEU A 19 27.63 -12.39 -54.63
N GLN A 20 26.49 -13.06 -54.72
CA GLN A 20 25.25 -12.39 -55.05
C GLN A 20 24.93 -11.47 -53.88
N CYS A 21 25.46 -10.24 -53.94
CA CYS A 21 24.90 -9.13 -53.18
C CYS A 21 23.46 -9.00 -53.67
N LYS A 22 22.47 -9.40 -52.86
CA LYS A 22 21.07 -9.09 -53.17
C LYS A 22 21.01 -7.56 -53.30
N PRO A 23 20.52 -6.99 -54.42
CA PRO A 23 20.38 -5.54 -54.52
C PRO A 23 19.54 -5.05 -53.33
N LYS A 24 20.03 -4.04 -52.63
CA LYS A 24 19.30 -3.42 -51.53
C LYS A 24 17.97 -2.90 -52.08
N PRO A 25 16.85 -3.11 -51.37
CA PRO A 25 15.56 -2.58 -51.83
C PRO A 25 15.65 -1.06 -51.98
N ASP A 26 14.93 -0.53 -52.97
CA ASP A 26 14.69 0.91 -53.15
C ASP A 26 14.12 1.55 -51.87
N LEU A 27 14.06 2.89 -51.84
CA LEU A 27 13.45 3.69 -50.77
C LEU A 27 12.23 3.00 -50.16
N ILE A 28 12.23 2.84 -48.83
CA ILE A 28 11.08 2.29 -48.12
C ILE A 28 10.05 3.41 -48.05
N VAL A 29 9.12 3.45 -49.01
CA VAL A 29 8.06 4.47 -49.05
C VAL A 29 6.77 3.94 -48.45
N LYS A 30 6.11 4.76 -47.65
CA LYS A 30 4.79 4.48 -47.09
C LYS A 30 3.72 4.41 -48.19
N THR A 31 3.77 5.36 -49.13
CA THR A 31 2.84 5.46 -50.27
C THR A 31 3.54 6.01 -51.52
N HIS A 32 2.97 5.69 -52.68
CA HIS A 32 3.33 6.28 -53.97
C HIS A 32 2.58 7.61 -54.18
N GLN A 33 3.07 8.45 -55.10
CA GLN A 33 2.41 9.71 -55.42
C GLN A 33 1.02 9.50 -56.04
N GLU A 34 0.84 8.40 -56.78
CA GLU A 34 -0.40 8.01 -57.45
C GLU A 34 -1.35 7.19 -56.56
N ASP A 35 -1.00 6.95 -55.29
CA ASP A 35 -1.81 6.15 -54.38
C ASP A 35 -3.12 6.88 -54.04
N PRO A 36 -4.30 6.30 -54.37
CA PRO A 36 -5.58 6.97 -54.18
C PRO A 36 -5.96 7.14 -52.70
N PHE A 37 -5.30 6.44 -51.78
CA PHE A 37 -5.54 6.53 -50.34
C PHE A 37 -4.52 7.43 -49.62
N LYS A 38 -3.60 8.08 -50.34
CA LYS A 38 -2.53 8.89 -49.74
C LYS A 38 -3.04 9.94 -48.76
N ASP A 39 -4.19 10.57 -49.06
CA ASP A 39 -4.76 11.66 -48.25
C ASP A 39 -5.68 11.17 -47.13
N THR A 40 -6.12 9.90 -47.16
CA THR A 40 -7.00 9.30 -46.13
C THR A 40 -6.26 8.39 -45.18
N MET A 41 -5.05 7.98 -45.53
CA MET A 41 -4.25 7.04 -44.76
C MET A 41 -3.90 7.59 -43.37
N THR A 42 -3.82 6.68 -42.40
CA THR A 42 -3.43 6.99 -41.02
C THR A 42 -2.12 7.77 -41.00
N SER A 43 -2.09 8.85 -40.22
CA SER A 43 -0.96 9.78 -40.19
C SER A 43 0.28 9.16 -39.53
N SER A 44 1.47 9.59 -39.98
CA SER A 44 2.73 9.19 -39.36
C SER A 44 3.05 10.06 -38.14
N GLN A 45 3.64 9.44 -37.12
CA GLN A 45 4.32 10.08 -36.01
C GLN A 45 5.84 10.06 -36.29
N TYR A 46 6.55 11.09 -35.83
CA TYR A 46 7.99 11.24 -36.06
C TYR A 46 8.75 11.41 -34.73
N PHE A 47 9.80 10.60 -34.56
CA PHE A 47 10.65 10.60 -33.36
C PHE A 47 12.10 10.83 -33.74
N LYS A 48 12.86 11.50 -32.86
CA LYS A 48 14.32 11.64 -32.99
C LYS A 48 15.02 10.81 -31.92
N ILE A 49 15.96 9.98 -32.33
CA ILE A 49 16.73 9.12 -31.43
C ILE A 49 18.24 9.32 -31.65
N ASP A 50 19.02 9.19 -30.57
CA ASP A 50 20.48 9.21 -30.62
C ASP A 50 21.01 7.79 -30.86
N ALA A 51 21.65 7.56 -32.00
CA ALA A 51 22.18 6.26 -32.39
C ALA A 51 23.29 5.72 -31.46
N LYS A 52 23.84 6.57 -30.56
CA LYS A 52 24.91 6.20 -29.63
C LYS A 52 24.42 5.54 -28.35
N ASN A 53 23.13 5.64 -28.04
CA ASN A 53 22.52 5.12 -26.81
C ASN A 53 21.41 4.12 -27.14
N ASP A 54 21.14 3.22 -26.20
CA ASP A 54 19.90 2.43 -26.25
C ASP A 54 18.72 3.37 -26.03
N THR A 55 17.68 3.25 -26.84
CA THR A 55 16.53 4.16 -26.83
C THR A 55 15.23 3.39 -26.95
N ILE A 56 14.21 3.84 -26.23
CA ILE A 56 12.84 3.33 -26.32
C ILE A 56 11.96 4.46 -26.82
N ILE A 57 11.09 4.19 -27.80
CA ILE A 57 10.01 5.08 -28.20
C ILE A 57 8.67 4.37 -28.04
N SER A 58 7.64 5.13 -27.72
CA SER A 58 6.25 4.66 -27.65
C SER A 58 5.40 5.51 -28.57
N GLY A 59 4.64 4.86 -29.45
CA GLY A 59 3.63 5.50 -30.29
C GLY A 59 2.39 5.90 -29.50
N GLU A 60 1.63 6.86 -30.03
CA GLU A 60 0.39 7.36 -29.42
C GLU A 60 -0.64 6.25 -29.19
N ASN A 61 -0.67 5.21 -30.04
CA ASN A 61 -1.60 4.08 -29.91
C ASN A 61 -0.99 2.87 -29.18
N GLY A 62 0.19 3.03 -28.56
CA GLY A 62 0.78 2.07 -27.63
C GLY A 62 1.85 1.13 -28.21
N THR A 63 2.20 1.21 -29.50
CA THR A 63 3.34 0.46 -30.06
C THR A 63 4.63 0.90 -29.38
N THR A 64 5.39 -0.04 -28.84
CA THR A 64 6.68 0.24 -28.21
C THR A 64 7.81 -0.31 -29.07
N ILE A 65 8.83 0.51 -29.31
CA ILE A 65 9.98 0.13 -30.13
C ILE A 65 11.27 0.39 -29.34
N VAL A 66 12.11 -0.63 -29.24
CA VAL A 66 13.39 -0.57 -28.54
C VAL A 66 14.53 -0.69 -29.54
N PHE A 67 15.39 0.31 -29.53
CA PHE A 67 16.59 0.39 -30.35
C PHE A 67 17.82 0.18 -29.45
N GLN A 68 18.74 -0.67 -29.90
CA GLN A 68 20.05 -0.79 -29.29
C GLN A 68 21.03 0.16 -29.98
N LYS A 69 22.08 0.56 -29.29
CA LYS A 69 23.23 1.24 -29.88
C LYS A 69 23.74 0.43 -31.08
N GLY A 70 23.70 1.07 -32.26
CA GLY A 70 24.13 0.45 -33.52
C GLY A 70 23.10 -0.46 -34.18
N SER A 71 21.82 -0.27 -33.90
CA SER A 71 20.70 -0.95 -34.58
C SER A 71 20.49 -0.56 -36.04
N PHE A 72 21.17 0.48 -36.55
CA PHE A 72 20.98 0.99 -37.91
C PHE A 72 22.28 1.03 -38.72
N LEU A 73 22.18 0.64 -39.99
CA LEU A 73 23.21 0.66 -41.01
C LEU A 73 22.83 1.61 -42.15
N ASP A 74 23.84 2.22 -42.77
CA ASP A 74 23.66 3.01 -43.99
C ASP A 74 23.66 2.14 -45.26
N SER A 75 23.61 2.79 -46.43
CA SER A 75 23.69 2.14 -47.74
C SER A 75 25.00 1.39 -47.99
N ASP A 76 26.05 1.66 -47.21
CA ASP A 76 27.37 1.05 -47.32
C ASP A 76 27.64 0.02 -46.21
N ASN A 77 26.62 -0.30 -45.39
CA ASN A 77 26.68 -1.20 -44.23
C ASN A 77 27.52 -0.69 -43.05
N ASN A 78 27.77 0.62 -42.95
CA ASN A 78 28.42 1.19 -41.78
C ASN A 78 27.39 1.48 -40.68
N ILE A 79 27.81 1.27 -39.42
CA ILE A 79 27.00 1.61 -38.26
C ILE A 79 26.80 3.13 -38.21
N VAL A 80 25.54 3.56 -38.19
CA VAL A 80 25.17 4.97 -38.09
C VAL A 80 25.39 5.47 -36.67
N THR A 81 25.98 6.67 -36.54
CA THR A 81 26.23 7.34 -35.24
C THR A 81 25.67 8.76 -35.18
N ASP A 82 25.04 9.21 -36.27
CA ASP A 82 24.28 10.45 -36.34
C ASP A 82 22.90 10.29 -35.67
N ASP A 83 22.22 11.40 -35.37
CA ASP A 83 20.81 11.39 -34.96
C ASP A 83 19.93 10.78 -36.06
N ILE A 84 18.99 9.93 -35.64
CA ILE A 84 18.09 9.17 -36.51
C ILE A 84 16.67 9.69 -36.33
N GLU A 85 15.97 9.90 -37.44
CA GLU A 85 14.55 10.18 -37.47
C GLU A 85 13.77 8.89 -37.76
N ILE A 86 12.87 8.53 -36.86
CA ILE A 86 11.99 7.37 -36.97
C ILE A 86 10.60 7.85 -37.38
N GLU A 87 10.05 7.24 -38.43
CA GLU A 87 8.68 7.40 -38.86
C GLU A 87 7.88 6.15 -38.47
N LEU A 88 6.81 6.34 -37.70
CA LEU A 88 5.91 5.28 -37.25
C LEU A 88 4.47 5.61 -37.66
N THR A 89 3.72 4.63 -38.18
CA THR A 89 2.26 4.73 -38.35
C THR A 89 1.61 3.52 -37.73
N GLU A 90 0.56 3.74 -36.96
CA GLU A 90 -0.15 2.69 -36.23
C GLU A 90 -1.58 2.59 -36.75
N ALA A 91 -1.90 1.51 -37.48
CA ALA A 91 -3.27 1.17 -37.87
C ALA A 91 -3.71 -0.05 -37.07
N LEU A 92 -4.15 0.21 -35.84
CA LEU A 92 -4.49 -0.83 -34.85
C LEU A 92 -6.00 -1.03 -34.74
N THR A 93 -6.79 -0.06 -35.19
CA THR A 93 -8.25 -0.15 -35.29
C THR A 93 -8.71 -0.50 -36.71
N ILE A 94 -9.91 -1.07 -36.83
CA ILE A 94 -10.51 -1.42 -38.13
C ILE A 94 -10.64 -0.16 -39.01
N ASP A 95 -11.04 0.95 -38.41
CA ASP A 95 -11.29 2.24 -39.04
C ASP A 95 -10.02 2.74 -39.75
N GLU A 96 -8.89 2.72 -39.03
CA GLU A 96 -7.56 3.11 -39.54
C GLU A 96 -7.10 2.18 -40.67
N MET A 97 -7.33 0.87 -40.54
CA MET A 97 -6.99 -0.10 -41.58
C MET A 97 -7.80 0.14 -42.86
N ILE A 98 -9.10 0.42 -42.74
CA ILE A 98 -9.99 0.71 -43.87
C ILE A 98 -9.57 2.00 -44.56
N LEU A 99 -9.38 3.10 -43.80
CA LEU A 99 -8.98 4.40 -44.34
C LEU A 99 -7.63 4.36 -45.06
N SER A 100 -6.76 3.45 -44.62
CA SER A 100 -5.43 3.22 -45.19
C SER A 100 -5.41 2.13 -46.29
N ASN A 101 -6.54 1.50 -46.60
CA ASN A 101 -6.66 0.34 -47.50
C ASN A 101 -5.67 -0.80 -47.17
N LEU A 102 -5.50 -1.10 -45.88
CA LEU A 102 -4.62 -2.16 -45.40
C LEU A 102 -5.39 -3.48 -45.30
N THR A 103 -5.53 -4.16 -46.44
CA THR A 103 -6.27 -5.42 -46.53
C THR A 103 -5.50 -6.58 -45.87
N THR A 104 -6.20 -7.50 -45.22
CA THR A 104 -5.64 -8.72 -44.60
C THR A 104 -5.44 -9.86 -45.60
N ILE A 105 -4.73 -9.61 -46.71
CA ILE A 105 -4.51 -10.58 -47.79
C ILE A 105 -3.03 -10.95 -47.91
N SER A 106 -2.74 -12.24 -47.95
CA SER A 106 -1.42 -12.81 -48.25
C SER A 106 -1.53 -13.79 -49.40
N ASP A 107 -1.06 -13.38 -50.58
CA ASP A 107 -1.06 -14.18 -51.81
C ASP A 107 -2.42 -14.84 -52.12
N GLY A 108 -3.50 -14.05 -51.92
CA GLY A 108 -4.88 -14.46 -52.15
C GLY A 108 -5.56 -15.19 -50.99
N LYS A 109 -4.88 -15.38 -49.86
CA LYS A 109 -5.45 -15.97 -48.62
C LYS A 109 -5.74 -14.90 -47.58
N LEU A 110 -6.79 -15.11 -46.79
CA LEU A 110 -7.14 -14.23 -45.67
C LEU A 110 -6.20 -14.44 -44.49
N LEU A 111 -5.80 -13.34 -43.87
CA LEU A 111 -5.09 -13.29 -42.59
C LEU A 111 -6.02 -12.84 -41.46
N GLU A 112 -5.74 -13.32 -40.26
CA GLU A 112 -6.24 -12.73 -39.03
C GLU A 112 -5.25 -11.65 -38.57
N THR A 113 -5.73 -10.44 -38.27
CA THR A 113 -4.89 -9.30 -37.87
C THR A 113 -5.15 -8.91 -36.42
N ASP A 114 -4.09 -8.52 -35.72
CA ASP A 114 -4.14 -7.84 -34.42
C ASP A 114 -3.48 -6.44 -34.52
N GLY A 115 -3.45 -5.85 -35.72
CA GLY A 115 -2.81 -4.55 -35.97
C GLY A 115 -1.84 -4.56 -37.13
N MET A 116 -1.63 -3.38 -37.74
CA MET A 116 -0.67 -3.17 -38.82
C MET A 116 0.08 -1.86 -38.58
N ILE A 117 1.38 -1.85 -38.87
CA ILE A 117 2.21 -0.65 -38.71
C ILE A 117 3.06 -0.39 -39.94
N TYR A 118 3.44 0.87 -40.12
CA TYR A 118 4.54 1.27 -40.99
C TYR A 118 5.69 1.80 -40.12
N PHE A 119 6.90 1.31 -40.38
CA PHE A 119 8.11 1.70 -39.66
C PHE A 119 9.21 2.03 -40.67
N ASN A 120 9.80 3.21 -40.53
CA ASN A 120 10.91 3.66 -41.35
C ASN A 120 11.93 4.47 -40.53
N ALA A 121 13.18 4.51 -40.98
CA ALA A 121 14.27 5.21 -40.31
C ALA A 121 15.15 5.94 -41.34
N THR A 122 15.46 7.22 -41.06
CA THR A 122 16.35 8.03 -41.89
C THR A 122 17.37 8.81 -41.06
N ALA A 123 18.52 9.13 -41.65
CA ALA A 123 19.48 10.08 -41.08
C ALA A 123 19.83 11.14 -42.11
N LYS A 124 19.59 12.41 -41.77
CA LYS A 124 19.79 13.56 -42.69
C LYS A 124 19.08 13.35 -44.05
N GLY A 125 17.87 12.78 -44.01
CA GLY A 125 17.06 12.46 -45.20
C GLY A 125 17.52 11.24 -46.01
N ARG A 126 18.54 10.48 -45.54
CA ARG A 126 19.01 9.25 -46.21
C ARG A 126 18.42 8.01 -45.54
N GLN A 127 17.97 7.04 -46.36
CA GLN A 127 17.38 5.77 -45.91
C GLN A 127 18.37 4.94 -45.09
N LEU A 128 17.91 4.41 -43.95
CA LEU A 128 18.66 3.48 -43.11
C LEU A 128 18.06 2.07 -43.18
N PHE A 129 18.84 1.08 -42.74
CA PHE A 129 18.44 -0.31 -42.68
C PHE A 129 18.72 -0.89 -41.29
N VAL A 130 17.83 -1.77 -40.81
CA VAL A 130 18.03 -2.45 -39.52
C VAL A 130 19.25 -3.38 -39.61
N ASN A 131 20.14 -3.28 -38.63
CA ASN A 131 21.28 -4.15 -38.47
C ASN A 131 20.81 -5.56 -38.03
N PRO A 132 21.01 -6.62 -38.83
CA PRO A 132 20.59 -7.98 -38.45
C PRO A 132 21.30 -8.51 -37.20
N GLU A 133 22.51 -8.00 -36.88
CA GLU A 133 23.24 -8.38 -35.67
C GLU A 133 22.73 -7.66 -34.40
N LYS A 134 22.01 -6.55 -34.58
CA LYS A 134 21.42 -5.74 -33.51
C LYS A 134 19.99 -5.33 -33.89
N PRO A 135 19.07 -6.30 -33.99
CA PRO A 135 17.73 -6.06 -34.49
C PRO A 135 16.97 -5.08 -33.60
N VAL A 136 16.02 -4.38 -34.20
CA VAL A 136 15.04 -3.55 -33.48
C VAL A 136 14.00 -4.46 -32.84
N TYR A 137 13.70 -4.24 -31.57
CA TYR A 137 12.61 -4.92 -30.89
C TYR A 137 11.33 -4.09 -30.95
N LEU A 138 10.20 -4.74 -31.17
CA LEU A 138 8.92 -4.08 -31.40
C LEU A 138 7.78 -4.84 -30.71
N GLU A 139 6.96 -4.13 -29.94
CA GLU A 139 5.74 -4.61 -29.32
C GLU A 139 4.55 -3.84 -29.89
N ILE A 140 3.56 -4.57 -30.42
CA ILE A 140 2.28 -4.00 -30.85
C ILE A 140 1.25 -4.35 -29.77
N PRO A 141 0.49 -3.37 -29.26
CA PRO A 141 -0.52 -3.64 -28.24
C PRO A 141 -1.66 -4.47 -28.83
N THR A 142 -2.09 -5.47 -28.08
CA THR A 142 -3.23 -6.32 -28.44
C THR A 142 -4.06 -6.60 -27.19
N THR A 143 -5.37 -6.72 -27.36
CA THR A 143 -6.29 -7.06 -26.26
C THR A 143 -6.15 -8.52 -25.84
N ASN A 144 -5.85 -9.42 -26.79
CA ASN A 144 -5.67 -10.84 -26.55
C ASN A 144 -4.63 -11.41 -27.51
N ARG A 145 -3.44 -11.75 -27.00
CA ARG A 145 -2.39 -12.40 -27.80
C ARG A 145 -2.86 -13.80 -28.24
N LYS A 146 -2.92 -14.02 -29.56
CA LYS A 146 -3.27 -15.32 -30.15
C LYS A 146 -2.03 -16.15 -30.46
N SER A 147 -2.15 -17.47 -30.32
CA SER A 147 -1.08 -18.40 -30.70
C SER A 147 -0.98 -18.55 -32.21
N GLY A 148 0.23 -18.77 -32.73
CA GLY A 148 0.46 -18.99 -34.17
C GLY A 148 0.56 -17.73 -35.04
N MET A 149 0.57 -16.53 -34.44
CA MET A 149 0.73 -15.27 -35.17
C MET A 149 2.12 -15.14 -35.79
N SER A 150 2.20 -14.46 -36.94
CA SER A 150 3.44 -14.24 -37.71
C SER A 150 3.56 -12.78 -38.12
N VAL A 151 4.79 -12.28 -38.23
CA VAL A 151 5.08 -10.99 -38.84
C VAL A 151 5.12 -11.15 -40.36
N TYR A 152 4.40 -10.29 -41.08
CA TYR A 152 4.41 -10.27 -42.54
C TYR A 152 5.03 -8.96 -43.03
N LYS A 153 5.70 -9.04 -44.18
CA LYS A 153 6.19 -7.86 -44.90
C LYS A 153 5.09 -7.34 -45.83
N GLY A 154 4.73 -6.06 -45.71
CA GLY A 154 3.81 -5.40 -46.63
C GLY A 154 4.47 -5.05 -47.96
N LEU A 155 3.77 -5.33 -49.06
CA LEU A 155 4.07 -4.85 -50.40
C LEU A 155 2.88 -4.02 -50.88
N ARG A 156 3.11 -2.73 -51.10
CA ARG A 156 2.09 -1.80 -51.58
C ARG A 156 2.41 -1.36 -53.00
N ASP A 157 1.44 -1.46 -53.90
CA ASP A 157 1.59 -0.98 -55.27
C ASP A 157 1.15 0.49 -55.41
N LYS A 158 1.41 1.07 -56.59
CA LYS A 158 1.02 2.45 -56.91
C LYS A 158 -0.49 2.72 -56.90
N ASN A 159 -1.33 1.67 -56.97
CA ASN A 159 -2.78 1.79 -56.91
C ASN A 159 -3.30 1.66 -55.46
N GLY A 160 -2.39 1.55 -54.48
CA GLY A 160 -2.72 1.39 -53.07
C GLY A 160 -3.13 -0.03 -52.68
N ASN A 161 -2.93 -1.04 -53.52
CA ASN A 161 -3.21 -2.43 -53.15
C ASN A 161 -2.14 -2.96 -52.21
N MET A 162 -2.54 -3.61 -51.12
CA MET A 162 -1.65 -4.19 -50.12
C MET A 162 -1.61 -5.72 -50.23
N ASN A 163 -0.41 -6.30 -50.26
CA ASN A 163 -0.19 -7.74 -50.12
C ASN A 163 0.85 -8.02 -49.03
N TRP A 164 0.54 -8.94 -48.12
CA TRP A 164 1.41 -9.33 -47.02
C TRP A 164 2.16 -10.61 -47.36
N VAL A 165 3.49 -10.60 -47.33
CA VAL A 165 4.33 -11.72 -47.78
C VAL A 165 5.39 -12.10 -46.76
N ASN A 166 6.05 -13.24 -46.97
CA ASN A 166 7.18 -13.72 -46.16
C ASN A 166 6.86 -13.80 -44.65
N PRO A 167 5.92 -14.67 -44.22
CA PRO A 167 5.61 -14.83 -42.81
C PRO A 167 6.84 -15.25 -42.02
N ILE A 168 7.14 -14.52 -40.96
CA ILE A 168 8.14 -14.85 -39.96
C ILE A 168 7.36 -15.21 -38.68
N PRO A 169 7.41 -16.47 -38.21
CA PRO A 169 6.76 -16.85 -36.95
C PRO A 169 7.25 -15.96 -35.80
N ILE A 170 6.32 -15.47 -34.98
CA ILE A 170 6.67 -14.70 -33.79
C ILE A 170 7.19 -15.67 -32.73
N GLU A 171 8.49 -15.61 -32.45
CA GLU A 171 9.07 -16.33 -31.33
C GLU A 171 8.69 -15.65 -30.02
N ASN A 172 8.04 -16.38 -29.13
CA ASN A 172 7.66 -15.89 -27.81
C ASN A 172 8.86 -16.07 -26.85
N TYR A 173 9.91 -15.27 -27.00
CA TYR A 173 11.03 -15.28 -26.05
C TYR A 173 10.93 -14.10 -25.09
N LEU A 174 11.38 -14.33 -23.85
CA LEU A 174 11.37 -13.29 -22.84
C LEU A 174 12.45 -12.24 -23.10
N ILE A 175 12.11 -11.00 -22.83
CA ILE A 175 13.02 -9.87 -22.82
C ILE A 175 13.15 -9.37 -21.39
N ALA A 176 14.39 -9.33 -20.93
CA ALA A 176 14.71 -8.76 -19.65
C ALA A 176 14.52 -7.24 -19.70
N LEU A 177 13.79 -6.72 -18.72
CA LEU A 177 13.68 -5.30 -18.42
C LEU A 177 14.51 -5.01 -17.17
N ASP A 178 14.73 -3.72 -16.88
CA ASP A 178 15.26 -3.35 -15.58
C ASP A 178 14.22 -3.68 -14.51
N LEU A 179 14.56 -4.62 -13.61
CA LEU A 179 13.69 -5.11 -12.55
C LEU A 179 13.04 -4.00 -11.71
N PHE A 180 13.73 -2.87 -11.49
CA PHE A 180 13.19 -1.77 -10.68
C PHE A 180 12.19 -0.88 -11.43
N THR A 181 12.04 -1.08 -12.74
CA THR A 181 11.02 -0.38 -13.55
C THR A 181 9.69 -1.13 -13.62
N LEU A 182 9.64 -2.37 -13.10
CA LEU A 182 8.46 -3.23 -13.11
C LEU A 182 7.60 -3.02 -11.85
N ASP A 183 6.30 -3.21 -12.01
CA ASP A 183 5.34 -3.06 -10.91
C ASP A 183 5.13 -4.37 -10.12
N PHE A 184 5.79 -4.44 -8.96
CA PHE A 184 5.77 -5.60 -8.06
C PHE A 184 4.77 -5.43 -6.91
N LEU A 185 3.82 -4.49 -7.04
CA LEU A 185 2.83 -4.17 -6.02
C LEU A 185 1.42 -4.62 -6.46
N PRO A 186 0.52 -4.89 -5.50
CA PRO A 186 -0.87 -5.17 -5.80
C PRO A 186 -1.57 -3.94 -6.38
N ASP A 187 -2.56 -4.18 -7.24
CA ASP A 187 -3.36 -3.11 -7.84
C ASP A 187 -4.05 -2.28 -6.74
N GLY A 188 -4.07 -0.94 -6.91
CA GLY A 188 -4.65 -0.02 -5.93
C GLY A 188 -3.81 0.25 -4.68
N PHE A 189 -2.65 -0.39 -4.51
CA PHE A 189 -1.79 -0.18 -3.33
C PHE A 189 -1.31 1.27 -3.19
N VAL A 190 -0.72 1.81 -4.26
CA VAL A 190 -0.17 3.17 -4.28
C VAL A 190 -1.28 4.20 -4.16
N GLU A 191 -2.38 4.02 -4.88
CA GLU A 191 -3.56 4.91 -4.83
C GLU A 191 -4.18 4.96 -3.43
N THR A 192 -4.23 3.81 -2.74
CA THR A 192 -4.72 3.73 -1.35
C THR A 192 -3.78 4.50 -0.43
N LEU A 193 -2.46 4.34 -0.57
CA LEU A 193 -1.50 5.11 0.22
C LEU A 193 -1.59 6.62 -0.05
N GLU A 194 -1.74 7.03 -1.31
CA GLU A 194 -1.84 8.44 -1.70
C GLU A 194 -3.04 9.14 -1.05
N LYS A 195 -4.19 8.45 -0.91
CA LYS A 195 -5.38 8.97 -0.23
C LYS A 195 -5.16 9.22 1.26
N GLU A 196 -4.19 8.52 1.87
CA GLU A 196 -3.91 8.58 3.30
C GLU A 196 -2.80 9.56 3.67
N MET A 197 -2.25 10.29 2.71
CA MET A 197 -1.19 11.28 2.92
C MET A 197 -1.74 12.59 3.54
N PRO A 198 -0.96 13.27 4.42
CA PRO A 198 0.37 12.91 4.89
C PRO A 198 0.37 11.75 5.89
N PHE A 199 1.42 10.92 5.85
CA PHE A 199 1.57 9.77 6.73
C PHE A 199 2.99 9.69 7.31
N HIS A 200 3.09 9.55 8.64
CA HIS A 200 4.34 9.75 9.39
C HIS A 200 5.04 11.08 9.03
N ASN A 201 6.27 11.01 8.51
CA ASN A 201 7.07 12.18 8.14
C ASN A 201 7.09 12.38 6.61
N HIS A 202 6.14 11.78 5.89
CA HIS A 202 6.05 11.84 4.44
C HIS A 202 4.83 12.67 4.03
N GLU A 203 5.06 13.73 3.26
CA GLU A 203 4.03 14.57 2.64
C GLU A 203 3.49 13.98 1.33
N LYS A 204 4.36 13.27 0.60
CA LYS A 204 4.04 12.63 -0.69
C LYS A 204 4.66 11.24 -0.76
N VAL A 205 4.03 10.37 -1.53
CA VAL A 205 4.54 9.03 -1.79
C VAL A 205 5.84 9.09 -2.58
N ASN A 206 6.73 8.13 -2.31
CA ASN A 206 7.93 7.88 -3.10
C ASN A 206 8.22 6.38 -3.07
N GLU A 207 8.91 5.87 -4.08
CA GLU A 207 9.11 4.43 -4.28
C GLU A 207 9.69 3.72 -3.04
N LYS A 208 10.73 4.29 -2.43
CA LYS A 208 11.37 3.70 -1.24
C LYS A 208 10.42 3.59 -0.05
N PHE A 209 9.56 4.58 0.14
CA PHE A 209 8.57 4.57 1.21
C PHE A 209 7.45 3.56 0.93
N VAL A 210 6.95 3.53 -0.31
CA VAL A 210 5.95 2.56 -0.77
C VAL A 210 6.44 1.13 -0.56
N ASP A 211 7.64 0.81 -1.04
CA ASP A 211 8.27 -0.51 -0.86
C ASP A 211 8.40 -0.85 0.64
N SER A 212 8.88 0.10 1.46
CA SER A 212 9.04 -0.12 2.90
C SER A 212 7.70 -0.44 3.59
N LEU A 213 6.63 0.25 3.22
CA LEU A 213 5.29 -0.01 3.76
C LEU A 213 4.76 -1.36 3.28
N TYR A 214 4.88 -1.66 2.00
CA TYR A 214 4.45 -2.95 1.45
C TYR A 214 5.17 -4.12 2.14
N TYR A 215 6.49 -4.04 2.34
CA TYR A 215 7.24 -5.08 3.05
C TYR A 215 6.85 -5.24 4.52
N SER A 216 6.38 -4.17 5.16
CA SER A 216 5.88 -4.26 6.53
C SER A 216 4.58 -5.07 6.64
N LEU A 217 3.84 -5.24 5.53
CA LEU A 217 2.63 -6.06 5.48
C LEU A 217 2.89 -7.57 5.53
N TYR A 218 4.15 -7.99 5.60
CA TYR A 218 4.50 -9.36 5.98
C TYR A 218 3.81 -9.79 7.30
N PHE A 219 3.54 -8.85 8.19
CA PHE A 219 2.80 -9.06 9.43
C PHE A 219 1.33 -8.64 9.28
N LYS A 220 0.39 -9.61 9.37
CA LYS A 220 -1.03 -9.44 9.03
C LYS A 220 -1.86 -8.64 10.03
N THR A 221 -1.52 -8.66 11.31
CA THR A 221 -2.28 -7.97 12.36
C THR A 221 -1.42 -6.86 12.96
N GLY A 222 -1.81 -5.60 12.72
CA GLY A 222 -1.22 -4.43 13.39
C GLY A 222 -1.30 -4.49 14.93
N ASN A 223 -2.11 -5.41 15.47
CA ASN A 223 -2.17 -5.78 16.89
C ASN A 223 -0.82 -6.26 17.45
N GLU A 224 0.15 -6.48 16.57
CA GLU A 224 1.48 -6.92 16.93
C GLU A 224 2.46 -5.78 17.24
N ILE A 225 2.11 -4.50 17.09
CA ILE A 225 3.03 -3.39 17.41
C ILE A 225 2.99 -3.02 18.91
N ILE A 226 1.93 -3.39 19.64
CA ILE A 226 1.81 -3.20 21.10
C ILE A 226 1.17 -4.45 21.70
N GLU A 227 1.93 -5.18 22.51
CA GLU A 227 1.44 -6.38 23.22
C GLU A 227 0.88 -6.02 24.61
N GLU A 228 1.20 -4.83 25.10
CA GLU A 228 0.72 -4.30 26.38
C GLU A 228 -0.66 -3.65 26.23
N THR A 229 -1.60 -3.93 27.12
CA THR A 229 -2.90 -3.22 27.19
C THR A 229 -2.68 -1.72 27.34
N VAL A 230 -3.27 -0.91 26.46
CA VAL A 230 -3.16 0.56 26.55
C VAL A 230 -3.97 1.05 27.77
N PRO A 231 -3.41 1.90 28.66
CA PRO A 231 -4.15 2.38 29.82
C PRO A 231 -5.24 3.38 29.42
N ASP A 232 -6.38 3.32 30.09
CA ASP A 232 -7.40 4.37 30.02
C ASP A 232 -6.85 5.68 30.64
N THR A 233 -6.83 6.74 29.84
CA THR A 233 -6.35 8.07 30.22
C THR A 233 -7.44 8.93 30.86
N ASN A 234 -8.72 8.59 30.69
CA ASN A 234 -9.86 9.33 31.25
C ASN A 234 -10.19 8.89 32.69
N VAL A 235 -9.21 9.05 33.56
CA VAL A 235 -9.32 8.73 34.99
C VAL A 235 -10.00 9.84 35.78
N SER A 236 -10.64 9.52 36.91
CA SER A 236 -11.17 10.48 37.91
C SER A 236 -11.22 9.87 39.32
N GLU A 237 -11.69 10.64 40.30
CA GLU A 237 -12.05 10.15 41.64
C GLU A 237 -13.10 9.01 41.59
N SER A 238 -12.80 7.87 42.23
CA SER A 238 -13.47 6.57 42.04
C SER A 238 -14.64 6.25 42.99
N TYR A 239 -14.77 6.96 44.12
CA TYR A 239 -15.71 6.60 45.19
C TYR A 239 -17.18 6.66 44.76
N TYR A 240 -17.52 7.61 43.88
CA TYR A 240 -18.86 7.78 43.31
C TYR A 240 -19.04 7.04 41.97
N ASP A 241 -18.01 6.36 41.48
CA ASP A 241 -18.06 5.55 40.23
C ASP A 241 -18.47 4.10 40.48
N LYS A 242 -18.89 3.74 41.71
CA LYS A 242 -19.31 2.38 42.08
C LYS A 242 -20.71 2.02 41.57
N VAL A 243 -20.89 2.04 40.26
CA VAL A 243 -21.96 1.28 39.58
C VAL A 243 -21.33 0.53 38.43
N ASN A 244 -21.14 -0.78 38.63
CA ASN A 244 -20.77 -1.78 37.63
C ASN A 244 -19.79 -1.30 36.54
N GLU A 245 -18.52 -1.10 36.90
CA GLU A 245 -17.48 -1.64 36.03
C GLU A 245 -17.61 -3.16 36.07
N THR A 246 -18.64 -3.70 35.39
CA THR A 246 -18.33 -4.88 34.59
C THR A 246 -17.13 -4.44 33.79
N GLU A 247 -15.98 -5.08 34.00
CA GLU A 247 -14.91 -5.12 33.01
C GLU A 247 -15.62 -5.41 31.69
N LEU A 248 -15.97 -4.36 30.96
CA LEU A 248 -16.37 -4.48 29.58
C LEU A 248 -15.00 -4.71 28.95
N ASP A 249 -14.61 -5.97 28.98
CA ASP A 249 -13.60 -6.54 28.13
C ASP A 249 -14.11 -6.28 26.71
N SER A 250 -13.89 -5.06 26.24
CA SER A 250 -14.16 -4.63 24.87
C SER A 250 -13.04 -5.19 23.99
N THR A 251 -12.74 -6.47 24.16
CA THR A 251 -12.18 -7.32 23.14
C THR A 251 -13.35 -7.85 22.31
N HIS A 252 -14.17 -6.96 21.76
CA HIS A 252 -14.84 -7.25 20.48
C HIS A 252 -13.79 -7.13 19.38
N TYR A 253 -12.75 -7.96 19.48
CA TYR A 253 -12.09 -8.46 18.31
C TYR A 253 -13.16 -9.29 17.61
N SER A 254 -13.61 -8.82 16.46
CA SER A 254 -14.06 -9.77 15.45
C SER A 254 -12.91 -10.76 15.30
N GLU A 255 -13.08 -11.97 15.85
CA GLU A 255 -12.34 -13.15 15.46
C GLU A 255 -12.66 -13.40 13.99
N PHE A 256 -12.05 -12.61 13.10
CA PHE A 256 -11.63 -13.16 11.82
C PHE A 256 -10.38 -13.99 12.14
N ASP A 257 -10.64 -15.17 12.69
CA ASP A 257 -9.73 -16.29 12.52
C ASP A 257 -9.63 -16.55 11.02
N ASN A 258 -8.47 -16.23 10.44
CA ASN A 258 -7.89 -16.98 9.34
C ASN A 258 -6.44 -16.54 9.13
N SER A 259 -5.58 -17.22 9.88
CA SER A 259 -4.11 -17.22 9.89
C SER A 259 -3.43 -17.55 8.54
N VAL A 260 -4.15 -17.60 7.41
CA VAL A 260 -3.60 -18.04 6.14
C VAL A 260 -3.09 -16.86 5.32
N ASN A 261 -1.79 -16.82 5.01
CA ASN A 261 -1.19 -15.76 4.19
C ASN A 261 -1.62 -15.93 2.72
N TYR A 262 -2.62 -15.17 2.30
CA TYR A 262 -3.18 -15.18 0.94
C TYR A 262 -2.59 -14.07 0.08
N GLY A 263 -2.51 -14.33 -1.21
CA GLY A 263 -1.78 -13.51 -2.17
C GLY A 263 -0.27 -13.69 -2.03
N VAL A 264 0.48 -12.72 -2.53
CA VAL A 264 1.94 -12.77 -2.57
C VAL A 264 2.53 -12.30 -1.24
N ASP A 265 3.42 -13.12 -0.67
CA ASP A 265 4.20 -12.77 0.54
C ASP A 265 5.09 -11.53 0.24
N PRO A 266 4.93 -10.39 0.93
CA PRO A 266 5.78 -9.21 0.72
C PRO A 266 7.27 -9.50 0.94
N ALA A 267 7.61 -10.49 1.77
CA ALA A 267 8.99 -10.93 1.96
C ALA A 267 9.56 -11.60 0.70
N ALA A 268 8.72 -12.33 -0.06
CA ALA A 268 9.10 -12.91 -1.36
C ALA A 268 9.43 -11.82 -2.37
N ILE A 269 8.60 -10.77 -2.46
CA ILE A 269 8.88 -9.60 -3.31
C ILE A 269 10.20 -8.94 -2.93
N LYS A 270 10.43 -8.64 -1.64
CA LYS A 270 11.71 -8.07 -1.17
C LYS A 270 12.90 -9.00 -1.43
N ALA A 271 12.68 -10.32 -1.45
CA ALA A 271 13.71 -11.29 -1.77
C ALA A 271 14.05 -11.31 -3.26
N ILE A 272 13.09 -11.21 -4.17
CA ILE A 272 13.32 -11.25 -5.62
C ILE A 272 13.62 -9.88 -6.25
N LYS A 273 13.13 -8.76 -5.70
CA LYS A 273 13.37 -7.38 -6.19
C LYS A 273 14.80 -6.92 -5.85
N ASN A 274 15.80 -7.58 -6.43
CA ASN A 274 17.22 -7.26 -6.25
C ASN A 274 18.05 -7.57 -7.51
N ASN A 275 19.25 -6.97 -7.59
CA ASN A 275 20.14 -7.05 -8.75
C ASN A 275 20.49 -8.47 -9.23
N GLN A 276 20.45 -9.49 -8.38
CA GLN A 276 20.75 -10.88 -8.76
C GLN A 276 19.67 -11.49 -9.66
N PHE A 277 18.44 -10.96 -9.63
CA PHE A 277 17.34 -11.39 -10.50
C PHE A 277 17.24 -10.57 -11.79
N GLN A 278 18.13 -9.59 -12.00
CA GLN A 278 18.27 -8.93 -13.29
C GLN A 278 18.60 -9.96 -14.38
N ASN A 279 18.05 -9.77 -15.57
CA ASN A 279 18.21 -10.71 -16.69
C ASN A 279 17.70 -12.13 -16.40
N THR A 280 16.71 -12.26 -15.52
CA THR A 280 15.96 -13.52 -15.30
C THR A 280 14.50 -13.34 -15.71
N LEU A 281 13.73 -14.43 -15.80
CA LEU A 281 12.31 -14.35 -16.14
C LEU A 281 11.52 -13.46 -15.18
N ILE A 282 12.01 -13.24 -13.95
CA ILE A 282 11.39 -12.35 -12.96
C ILE A 282 11.45 -10.90 -13.43
N ALA A 283 12.55 -10.52 -14.09
CA ALA A 283 12.73 -9.18 -14.64
C ALA A 283 12.08 -9.04 -16.03
N THR A 284 10.81 -9.46 -16.17
CA THR A 284 10.09 -9.41 -17.45
C THR A 284 8.66 -8.92 -17.26
N LYS A 285 8.09 -8.28 -18.29
CA LYS A 285 6.69 -7.85 -18.27
C LYS A 285 5.74 -9.04 -18.14
N GLN A 286 6.10 -10.17 -18.73
CA GLN A 286 5.30 -11.38 -18.65
C GLN A 286 5.20 -11.88 -17.21
N PHE A 287 6.29 -11.89 -16.44
CA PHE A 287 6.22 -12.25 -15.01
C PHE A 287 5.39 -11.25 -14.21
N GLU A 288 5.52 -9.95 -14.49
CA GLU A 288 4.67 -8.91 -13.86
C GLU A 288 3.17 -9.21 -14.06
N GLU A 289 2.75 -9.59 -15.28
CA GLU A 289 1.35 -9.98 -15.54
C GLU A 289 0.88 -11.16 -14.68
N ARG A 290 1.73 -12.18 -14.47
CA ARG A 290 1.40 -13.33 -13.61
C ARG A 290 1.31 -12.87 -12.17
N LEU A 291 2.23 -12.01 -11.75
CA LEU A 291 2.27 -11.46 -10.40
C LEU A 291 0.97 -10.70 -10.06
N LYS A 292 0.43 -9.93 -11.02
CA LYS A 292 -0.88 -9.25 -10.87
C LYS A 292 -2.04 -10.21 -10.63
N VAL A 293 -2.00 -11.42 -11.20
CA VAL A 293 -2.97 -12.48 -10.91
C VAL A 293 -2.68 -13.11 -9.55
N MET A 294 -1.42 -13.40 -9.23
CA MET A 294 -1.01 -14.04 -7.96
C MET A 294 -1.50 -13.28 -6.72
N PHE A 295 -1.53 -11.94 -6.76
CA PHE A 295 -2.08 -11.14 -5.65
C PHE A 295 -3.54 -11.45 -5.32
N LYS A 296 -4.30 -12.00 -6.27
CA LYS A 296 -5.74 -12.28 -6.15
C LYS A 296 -6.03 -13.71 -5.68
N ILE A 297 -5.01 -14.56 -5.59
CA ILE A 297 -5.13 -15.98 -5.27
C ILE A 297 -5.00 -16.18 -3.76
N CYS A 298 -5.82 -17.06 -3.18
CA CYS A 298 -5.68 -17.50 -1.79
C CYS A 298 -4.52 -18.51 -1.60
N ARG A 299 -3.36 -18.25 -2.22
CA ARG A 299 -2.14 -19.06 -2.11
C ARG A 299 -0.90 -18.18 -2.23
N SER A 300 0.03 -18.35 -1.28
CA SER A 300 1.30 -17.62 -1.26
C SER A 300 2.48 -18.37 -1.89
N ASP A 301 2.33 -19.65 -2.17
CA ASP A 301 3.38 -20.51 -2.72
C ASP A 301 3.52 -20.43 -4.25
N ILE A 302 2.53 -19.85 -4.95
CA ILE A 302 2.55 -19.76 -6.42
C ILE A 302 3.76 -18.96 -6.93
N ILE A 303 4.14 -17.88 -6.24
CA ILE A 303 5.32 -17.07 -6.61
C ILE A 303 6.64 -17.85 -6.50
N ASP A 304 6.74 -18.75 -5.52
CA ASP A 304 7.95 -19.52 -5.26
C ASP A 304 8.27 -20.45 -6.43
N ILE A 305 7.24 -20.95 -7.12
CA ILE A 305 7.39 -21.79 -8.32
C ILE A 305 8.21 -21.04 -9.38
N TYR A 306 7.95 -19.76 -9.60
CA TYR A 306 8.67 -18.96 -10.60
C TYR A 306 10.11 -18.69 -10.16
N ALA A 307 10.31 -18.32 -8.89
CA ALA A 307 11.65 -18.08 -8.34
C ALA A 307 12.53 -19.35 -8.33
N GLN A 308 11.93 -20.54 -8.20
CA GLN A 308 12.63 -21.83 -8.15
C GLN A 308 12.82 -22.49 -9.53
N ASN A 309 12.19 -21.97 -10.59
CA ASN A 309 12.21 -22.57 -11.94
C ASN A 309 12.74 -21.63 -13.03
N LEU A 310 13.65 -20.71 -12.68
CA LEU A 310 14.23 -19.71 -13.60
C LEU A 310 14.87 -20.28 -14.89
N ASP A 311 15.19 -21.57 -14.92
CA ASP A 311 15.79 -22.29 -16.05
C ASP A 311 14.76 -22.86 -17.05
N LYS A 312 13.49 -22.96 -16.66
CA LYS A 312 12.40 -23.46 -17.50
C LYS A 312 11.89 -22.37 -18.44
N ASN A 313 11.16 -22.79 -19.47
CA ASN A 313 10.35 -21.85 -20.24
C ASN A 313 9.24 -21.31 -19.34
N LEU A 314 8.89 -20.03 -19.45
CA LEU A 314 7.83 -19.44 -18.62
C LEU A 314 6.51 -20.19 -18.76
N TRP A 315 6.15 -20.61 -19.97
CA TRP A 315 4.93 -21.37 -20.21
C TRP A 315 4.90 -22.73 -19.49
N GLU A 316 6.05 -23.36 -19.24
CA GLU A 316 6.14 -24.61 -18.47
C GLU A 316 5.85 -24.34 -16.99
N ILE A 317 6.30 -23.20 -16.48
CA ILE A 317 6.02 -22.74 -15.12
C ILE A 317 4.54 -22.36 -14.99
N ASP A 318 3.99 -21.65 -15.98
CA ASP A 318 2.57 -21.32 -16.05
C ASP A 318 1.70 -22.60 -16.02
N SER A 319 2.11 -23.67 -16.72
CA SER A 319 1.43 -24.97 -16.64
C SER A 319 1.52 -25.62 -15.25
N ILE A 320 2.66 -25.52 -14.57
CA ILE A 320 2.82 -26.03 -13.19
C ILE A 320 1.90 -25.24 -12.24
N ALA A 321 1.86 -23.91 -12.38
CA ALA A 321 0.98 -23.06 -11.58
C ALA A 321 -0.50 -23.39 -11.81
N ALA A 322 -0.92 -23.56 -13.07
CA ALA A 322 -2.28 -23.99 -13.42
C ALA A 322 -2.65 -25.33 -12.78
N SER A 323 -1.76 -26.33 -12.85
CA SER A 323 -2.02 -27.65 -12.24
C SER A 323 -2.09 -27.61 -10.70
N LEU A 324 -1.40 -26.66 -10.06
CA LEU A 324 -1.52 -26.48 -8.61
C LEU A 324 -2.82 -25.76 -8.23
N LEU A 325 -3.37 -24.97 -9.14
CA LEU A 325 -4.63 -24.24 -8.98
C LEU A 325 -5.84 -25.06 -9.47
N ASP A 326 -5.76 -26.40 -9.49
CA ASP A 326 -6.87 -27.26 -9.87
C ASP A 326 -8.15 -26.90 -9.09
N ASP A 327 -9.27 -26.75 -9.79
CA ASP A 327 -10.57 -26.29 -9.28
C ASP A 327 -10.61 -24.84 -8.72
N ASN A 328 -9.53 -24.06 -8.87
CA ASN A 328 -9.50 -22.65 -8.48
C ASN A 328 -9.91 -21.72 -9.64
N VAL A 329 -10.61 -20.62 -9.32
CA VAL A 329 -11.12 -19.67 -10.34
C VAL A 329 -10.03 -19.06 -11.23
N TYR A 330 -8.78 -19.00 -10.75
CA TYR A 330 -7.65 -18.44 -11.47
C TYR A 330 -6.86 -19.50 -12.28
N GLN A 331 -7.29 -20.77 -12.28
CA GLN A 331 -6.66 -21.82 -13.10
C GLN A 331 -6.62 -21.43 -14.58
N GLU A 332 -7.76 -20.97 -15.12
CA GLU A 332 -7.91 -20.60 -16.53
C GLU A 332 -6.96 -19.46 -16.92
N ASP A 333 -6.67 -18.51 -16.03
CA ASP A 333 -5.69 -17.46 -16.28
C ASP A 333 -4.29 -18.03 -16.53
N PHE A 334 -3.84 -19.01 -15.72
CA PHE A 334 -2.54 -19.65 -15.89
C PHE A 334 -2.50 -20.62 -17.08
N GLU A 335 -3.62 -21.28 -17.41
CA GLU A 335 -3.74 -22.05 -18.65
C GLU A 335 -3.63 -21.14 -19.88
N LYS A 336 -4.27 -19.98 -19.86
CA LYS A 336 -4.14 -18.95 -20.89
C LYS A 336 -2.70 -18.46 -20.99
N PHE A 337 -2.03 -18.18 -19.86
CA PHE A 337 -0.61 -17.83 -19.86
C PHE A 337 0.27 -18.92 -20.47
N ALA A 338 0.05 -20.19 -20.11
CA ALA A 338 0.78 -21.32 -20.68
C ALA A 338 0.55 -21.49 -22.20
N SER A 339 -0.66 -21.20 -22.67
CA SER A 339 -1.00 -21.26 -24.10
C SER A 339 -0.22 -20.25 -24.96
N GLN A 340 0.30 -19.18 -24.34
CA GLN A 340 1.13 -18.16 -25.00
C GLN A 340 2.54 -18.68 -25.30
N LYS A 341 2.98 -19.81 -24.74
CA LYS A 341 4.28 -20.44 -25.07
C LYS A 341 5.51 -19.53 -24.92
N TRP A 342 5.51 -18.62 -23.95
CA TRP A 342 6.69 -17.82 -23.61
C TRP A 342 7.85 -18.68 -23.13
N THR A 343 8.95 -18.63 -23.86
CA THR A 343 10.19 -19.37 -23.62
C THR A 343 11.09 -18.63 -22.64
N LYS A 344 12.31 -19.13 -22.38
CA LYS A 344 13.31 -18.43 -21.56
C LYS A 344 13.86 -17.16 -22.23
N ILE A 345 14.62 -16.36 -21.48
CA ILE A 345 15.36 -15.21 -22.02
C ILE A 345 16.42 -15.69 -23.02
N LYS A 346 16.56 -14.98 -24.16
CA LYS A 346 17.47 -15.36 -25.26
C LYS A 346 18.95 -15.41 -24.85
N VAL A 347 19.36 -14.61 -23.87
CA VAL A 347 20.71 -14.65 -23.30
C VAL A 347 20.65 -15.36 -21.95
N PRO A 348 21.11 -16.63 -21.85
CA PRO A 348 21.08 -17.35 -20.58
C PRO A 348 22.07 -16.72 -19.59
N ASN A 349 21.61 -16.42 -18.38
CA ASN A 349 22.52 -16.24 -17.25
C ASN A 349 23.17 -17.60 -16.94
N LYS A 350 24.50 -17.68 -16.91
CA LYS A 350 25.24 -18.93 -16.66
C LYS A 350 25.00 -19.51 -15.25
N ASN A 351 24.35 -18.75 -14.36
CA ASN A 351 24.24 -19.05 -12.94
C ASN A 351 22.78 -19.26 -12.44
N LEU A 352 21.81 -19.57 -13.32
CA LEU A 352 20.40 -19.74 -12.92
C LEU A 352 20.17 -20.76 -11.78
N LEU A 353 20.95 -21.84 -11.73
CA LEU A 353 20.91 -22.81 -10.62
C LEU A 353 21.36 -22.22 -9.28
N LEU A 354 22.37 -21.33 -9.29
CA LEU A 354 22.84 -20.64 -8.08
C LEU A 354 21.80 -19.65 -7.55
N LEU A 355 20.98 -19.07 -8.43
CA LEU A 355 19.92 -18.14 -8.06
C LEU A 355 18.77 -18.81 -7.31
N LYS A 356 18.51 -20.10 -7.54
CA LYS A 356 17.49 -20.87 -6.78
C LYS A 356 17.85 -20.95 -5.29
N SER A 357 19.05 -21.44 -4.98
CA SER A 357 19.54 -21.51 -3.59
C SER A 357 19.76 -20.12 -2.99
N TYR A 358 20.08 -19.11 -3.82
CA TYR A 358 20.15 -17.73 -3.36
C TYR A 358 18.78 -17.21 -2.92
N TYR A 359 17.70 -17.49 -3.67
CA TYR A 359 16.33 -17.08 -3.33
C TYR A 359 15.92 -17.57 -1.95
N GLU A 360 16.01 -18.87 -1.68
CA GLU A 360 15.59 -19.48 -0.42
C GLU A 360 16.35 -18.87 0.78
N ASN A 361 17.67 -18.74 0.66
CA ASN A 361 18.51 -18.12 1.67
C ASN A 361 18.13 -16.64 1.86
N ARG A 362 17.91 -15.90 0.77
CA ARG A 362 17.56 -14.49 0.82
C ARG A 362 16.18 -14.27 1.42
N LEU A 363 15.19 -15.10 1.09
CA LEU A 363 13.85 -15.07 1.65
C LEU A 363 13.91 -15.26 3.17
N GLN A 364 14.64 -16.26 3.65
CA GLN A 364 14.81 -16.47 5.09
C GLN A 364 15.53 -15.29 5.76
N LEU A 365 16.56 -14.73 5.13
CA LEU A 365 17.25 -13.54 5.63
C LEU A 365 16.32 -12.33 5.71
N VAL A 366 15.49 -12.11 4.69
CA VAL A 366 14.49 -11.03 4.65
C VAL A 366 13.46 -11.20 5.76
N LYS A 367 12.89 -12.41 5.93
CA LYS A 367 11.94 -12.72 7.01
C LYS A 367 12.55 -12.43 8.38
N ASN A 368 13.79 -12.86 8.62
CA ASN A 368 14.53 -12.58 9.85
C ASN A 368 14.76 -11.07 10.06
N GLU A 369 15.09 -10.32 9.01
CA GLU A 369 15.27 -8.87 9.06
C GLU A 369 13.98 -8.14 9.44
N LEU A 370 12.86 -8.49 8.78
CA LEU A 370 11.53 -7.93 9.05
C LEU A 370 11.09 -8.23 10.49
N THR A 371 11.27 -9.47 10.97
CA THR A 371 10.98 -9.85 12.36
C THR A 371 11.82 -9.06 13.36
N LYS A 372 13.11 -8.87 13.09
CA LYS A 372 13.98 -8.06 13.95
C LYS A 372 13.53 -6.60 14.01
N GLN A 373 13.12 -6.02 12.87
CA GLN A 373 12.62 -4.65 12.80
C GLN A 373 11.30 -4.50 13.56
N ARG A 374 10.36 -5.42 13.36
CA ARG A 374 9.11 -5.49 14.12
C ARG A 374 9.38 -5.56 15.61
N ASN A 375 10.14 -6.56 16.08
CA ASN A 375 10.41 -6.74 17.51
C ASN A 375 11.04 -5.50 18.18
N LYS A 376 11.85 -4.74 17.43
CA LYS A 376 12.39 -3.46 17.91
C LYS A 376 11.29 -2.41 18.10
N ALA A 377 10.36 -2.29 17.15
CA ALA A 377 9.22 -1.37 17.25
C ALA A 377 8.28 -1.78 18.40
N VAL A 378 7.97 -3.07 18.53
CA VAL A 378 7.16 -3.63 19.62
C VAL A 378 7.75 -3.29 20.97
N LYS A 379 9.05 -3.55 21.15
CA LYS A 379 9.75 -3.26 22.39
C LYS A 379 9.66 -1.77 22.74
N ALA A 380 9.90 -0.88 21.78
CA ALA A 380 9.85 0.56 22.00
C ALA A 380 8.44 1.03 22.41
N ASN A 381 7.40 0.51 21.75
CA ASN A 381 6.02 0.86 22.10
C ASN A 381 5.59 0.26 23.45
N ASN A 382 5.96 -0.99 23.75
CA ASN A 382 5.67 -1.60 25.05
C ASN A 382 6.35 -0.85 26.19
N GLU A 383 7.58 -0.35 26.01
CA GLU A 383 8.27 0.49 26.99
C GLU A 383 7.52 1.81 27.25
N GLN A 384 6.99 2.45 26.20
CA GLN A 384 6.18 3.67 26.33
C GLN A 384 4.84 3.38 27.01
N THR A 385 4.14 2.33 26.60
CA THR A 385 2.87 1.92 27.20
C THR A 385 3.03 1.56 28.69
N LYS A 386 4.15 0.93 29.10
CA LYS A 386 4.45 0.69 30.52
C LYS A 386 4.62 1.97 31.32
N LYS A 387 5.32 2.97 30.77
CA LYS A 387 5.46 4.28 31.40
C LYS A 387 4.11 4.99 31.54
N ALA A 388 3.28 4.92 30.50
CA ALA A 388 1.91 5.44 30.53
C ALA A 388 1.05 4.78 31.62
N LYS A 389 1.12 3.44 31.76
CA LYS A 389 0.45 2.70 32.85
C LYS A 389 0.90 3.19 34.22
N GLU A 390 2.21 3.37 34.41
CA GLU A 390 2.76 3.85 35.67
C GLU A 390 2.32 5.29 35.98
N LEU A 391 2.34 6.17 34.98
CA LEU A 391 1.84 7.54 35.05
C LEU A 391 0.37 7.58 35.50
N VAL A 392 -0.51 6.86 34.78
CA VAL A 392 -1.95 6.79 35.09
C VAL A 392 -2.18 6.21 36.49
N ASN A 393 -1.47 5.15 36.87
CA ASN A 393 -1.58 4.56 38.20
C ASN A 393 -1.12 5.51 39.32
N ASN A 394 -0.07 6.29 39.08
CA ASN A 394 0.38 7.30 40.04
C ASN A 394 -0.62 8.44 40.18
N TYR A 395 -1.25 8.85 39.07
CA TYR A 395 -2.33 9.82 39.11
C TYR A 395 -3.57 9.29 39.84
N LYS A 396 -3.99 8.03 39.59
CA LYS A 396 -5.04 7.34 40.37
C LYS A 396 -4.73 7.35 41.87
N LYS A 397 -3.48 7.11 42.28
CA LYS A 397 -3.07 7.18 43.70
C LYS A 397 -3.23 8.59 44.27
N LEU A 398 -2.89 9.65 43.51
CA LEU A 398 -3.10 11.04 43.92
C LEU A 398 -4.59 11.31 44.15
N LEU A 399 -5.44 10.92 43.19
CA LEU A 399 -6.89 11.05 43.26
C LEU A 399 -7.47 10.29 44.46
N ASN A 400 -7.03 9.05 44.72
CA ASN A 400 -7.49 8.26 45.88
C ASN A 400 -7.10 8.92 47.22
N LYS A 401 -5.91 9.53 47.32
CA LYS A 401 -5.52 10.27 48.53
C LYS A 401 -6.36 11.55 48.71
N ARG A 402 -6.68 12.25 47.62
CA ARG A 402 -7.59 13.39 47.60
C ARG A 402 -8.99 12.98 48.05
N GLU A 403 -9.50 11.85 47.57
CA GLU A 403 -10.77 11.30 48.04
C GLU A 403 -10.73 11.00 49.54
N ALA A 404 -9.70 10.31 50.01
CA ALA A 404 -9.50 10.00 51.42
C ALA A 404 -9.43 11.27 52.30
N TYR A 405 -8.93 12.40 51.77
CA TYR A 405 -8.93 13.68 52.49
C TYR A 405 -10.34 14.20 52.80
N ARG A 406 -11.31 13.92 51.93
CA ARG A 406 -12.73 14.30 52.13
C ARG A 406 -13.45 13.34 53.07
N MET A 407 -12.92 12.15 53.24
CA MET A 407 -13.53 11.09 54.04
C MET A 407 -13.09 11.19 55.50
N THR A 408 -14.05 11.31 56.41
CA THR A 408 -13.80 11.16 57.86
C THR A 408 -14.09 9.73 58.28
N GLY A 409 -13.15 9.09 58.98
CA GLY A 409 -13.33 7.73 59.52
C GLY A 409 -14.00 7.72 60.89
N TYR A 410 -14.71 6.64 61.20
CA TYR A 410 -15.16 6.33 62.56
C TYR A 410 -14.14 5.41 63.24
N GLY A 411 -13.56 5.83 64.36
CA GLY A 411 -12.65 5.00 65.17
C GLY A 411 -13.36 4.44 66.40
N PHE A 412 -13.26 3.14 66.64
CA PHE A 412 -13.78 2.46 67.83
C PHE A 412 -12.98 1.17 68.09
N GLU A 413 -12.88 0.78 69.35
CA GLU A 413 -12.24 -0.48 69.78
C GLU A 413 -13.31 -1.57 69.95
N LEU A 414 -13.01 -2.79 69.52
CA LEU A 414 -13.91 -3.93 69.64
C LEU A 414 -13.33 -5.01 70.54
N THR A 415 -14.18 -5.52 71.43
CA THR A 415 -13.85 -6.60 72.36
C THR A 415 -14.54 -7.92 72.03
N ASP A 416 -15.54 -7.92 71.15
CA ASP A 416 -16.39 -9.08 70.85
C ASP A 416 -16.61 -9.25 69.32
N THR A 417 -16.94 -10.47 68.87
CA THR A 417 -17.21 -10.75 67.44
C THR A 417 -18.72 -10.68 67.13
N GLY A 418 -19.09 -10.14 65.96
CA GLY A 418 -20.49 -10.02 65.53
C GLY A 418 -20.69 -9.02 64.39
N TRP A 419 -21.95 -8.81 63.97
CA TRP A 419 -22.31 -7.78 63.00
C TRP A 419 -22.25 -6.39 63.64
N ILE A 420 -21.71 -5.43 62.90
CA ILE A 420 -21.47 -4.07 63.38
C ILE A 420 -22.03 -3.11 62.37
N ASN A 421 -22.78 -2.13 62.86
CA ASN A 421 -23.41 -1.10 62.04
C ASN A 421 -23.00 0.29 62.54
N ILE A 422 -22.75 1.22 61.62
CA ILE A 422 -22.35 2.60 61.90
C ILE A 422 -23.41 3.54 61.30
N ASP A 423 -24.43 3.84 62.09
CA ASP A 423 -25.54 4.71 61.70
C ASP A 423 -25.65 5.94 62.60
N LYS A 424 -26.10 7.05 62.01
CA LYS A 424 -26.55 8.24 62.72
C LYS A 424 -28.07 8.30 62.59
N GLY A 425 -28.80 8.36 63.72
CA GLY A 425 -30.28 8.48 63.73
C GLY A 425 -30.84 9.73 63.01
N THR A 426 -32.13 10.00 63.18
CA THR A 426 -32.93 11.02 62.46
C THR A 426 -32.49 12.48 62.71
N ILE A 427 -31.47 12.96 61.99
CA ILE A 427 -31.11 14.38 61.87
C ILE A 427 -31.02 14.71 60.37
N LEU A 428 -31.38 15.94 59.98
CA LEU A 428 -31.16 16.43 58.62
C LEU A 428 -29.68 16.30 58.23
N LYS A 429 -29.42 15.71 57.06
CA LYS A 429 -28.08 15.64 56.47
C LYS A 429 -27.71 17.02 55.94
N ASN A 430 -26.57 17.57 56.38
CA ASN A 430 -25.98 18.80 55.81
C ASN A 430 -25.25 18.55 54.47
N TRP A 431 -25.54 17.42 53.85
CA TRP A 431 -24.96 16.95 52.60
C TRP A 431 -26.04 16.21 51.83
N GLU A 432 -26.18 16.49 50.54
CA GLU A 432 -27.19 15.86 49.70
C GLU A 432 -26.61 15.55 48.32
N TYR A 433 -27.18 14.53 47.68
CA TYR A 433 -26.90 14.26 46.27
C TYR A 433 -27.48 15.41 45.46
N SER A 434 -26.67 16.00 44.59
CA SER A 434 -27.13 17.04 43.69
C SER A 434 -26.40 17.01 42.35
N PRO A 435 -27.09 17.41 41.27
CA PRO A 435 -26.48 17.55 39.97
C PRO A 435 -25.68 18.84 39.89
N LEU A 436 -24.60 18.80 39.12
CA LEU A 436 -23.80 19.97 38.79
C LEU A 436 -23.09 19.75 37.46
N ASP A 437 -23.49 20.52 36.46
CA ASP A 437 -22.90 20.50 35.13
C ASP A 437 -22.20 21.84 34.84
N PHE A 438 -21.04 21.79 34.18
CA PHE A 438 -20.42 22.97 33.58
C PHE A 438 -20.61 22.92 32.06
N LEU A 439 -20.97 24.05 31.47
CA LEU A 439 -21.13 24.19 30.03
C LEU A 439 -20.23 25.32 29.52
N VAL A 440 -19.33 24.99 28.61
CA VAL A 440 -18.53 25.98 27.88
C VAL A 440 -19.40 26.61 26.79
N THR A 441 -19.56 27.92 26.87
CA THR A 441 -20.46 28.68 25.98
C THR A 441 -19.77 29.31 24.78
N ASN A 442 -18.43 29.39 24.79
CA ASN A 442 -17.65 29.83 23.63
C ASN A 442 -17.86 28.87 22.44
N GLU A 443 -17.80 29.38 21.21
CA GLU A 443 -17.81 28.54 20.00
C GLU A 443 -16.46 27.84 19.72
N ASN A 444 -15.47 28.06 20.58
CA ASN A 444 -14.14 27.48 20.44
C ASN A 444 -14.13 25.98 20.74
N THR A 445 -13.54 25.20 19.84
CA THR A 445 -13.03 23.85 20.13
C THR A 445 -11.67 23.96 20.81
N PHE A 446 -11.44 23.16 21.85
CA PHE A 446 -10.21 23.11 22.62
C PHE A 446 -9.53 21.74 22.44
N ASP A 447 -8.20 21.73 22.54
CA ASP A 447 -7.38 20.51 22.43
C ASP A 447 -7.56 19.61 23.65
N ARG A 448 -7.75 20.23 24.82
CA ARG A 448 -8.09 19.59 26.10
C ARG A 448 -8.67 20.61 27.07
N ALA A 449 -9.54 20.17 27.96
CA ALA A 449 -10.14 21.03 28.98
C ALA A 449 -10.45 20.26 30.27
N TYR A 450 -10.39 20.96 31.40
CA TYR A 450 -10.51 20.40 32.74
C TYR A 450 -11.41 21.29 33.60
N GLY A 451 -12.46 20.70 34.15
CA GLY A 451 -13.39 21.36 35.07
C GLY A 451 -13.13 20.94 36.52
N TYR A 452 -13.16 21.91 37.43
CA TYR A 452 -12.96 21.68 38.87
C TYR A 452 -14.02 22.41 39.71
N VAL A 453 -14.37 21.80 40.84
CA VAL A 453 -15.17 22.43 41.89
C VAL A 453 -14.37 22.47 43.18
N LEU A 454 -14.17 23.66 43.73
CA LEU A 454 -13.61 23.85 45.07
C LEU A 454 -14.73 24.13 46.08
N TYR A 455 -14.98 23.17 46.96
CA TYR A 455 -15.89 23.33 48.10
C TYR A 455 -15.18 24.05 49.24
N THR A 456 -15.57 25.31 49.49
CA THR A 456 -14.83 26.20 50.41
C THR A 456 -14.96 25.80 51.88
N SER A 457 -16.12 25.27 52.28
CA SER A 457 -16.42 24.85 53.67
C SER A 457 -15.53 23.71 54.17
N ILE A 458 -15.14 22.81 53.26
CA ILE A 458 -14.35 21.61 53.54
C ILE A 458 -12.95 21.65 52.91
N LYS A 459 -12.61 22.74 52.23
CA LYS A 459 -11.33 22.95 51.51
C LYS A 459 -10.98 21.77 50.60
N SER A 460 -11.95 21.36 49.78
CA SER A 460 -11.86 20.17 48.94
C SER A 460 -12.08 20.50 47.48
N LEU A 461 -11.19 20.01 46.61
CA LEU A 461 -11.21 20.24 45.17
C LEU A 461 -11.60 18.96 44.45
N TYR A 462 -12.72 18.93 43.71
CA TYR A 462 -13.17 17.81 42.87
C TYR A 462 -12.95 18.10 41.38
N ARG A 463 -12.47 17.13 40.59
CA ARG A 463 -12.36 17.28 39.12
C ARG A 463 -13.55 16.63 38.41
N LEU A 464 -14.18 17.36 37.50
CA LEU A 464 -15.33 16.90 36.72
C LEU A 464 -14.88 16.06 35.51
N LYS A 465 -15.76 15.18 35.06
CA LYS A 465 -15.59 14.38 33.83
C LYS A 465 -16.11 15.12 32.61
N THR A 466 -15.59 14.77 31.45
CA THR A 466 -16.09 15.24 30.15
C THR A 466 -15.78 14.22 29.06
N ASN A 467 -16.61 14.19 28.02
CA ASN A 467 -16.42 13.37 26.82
C ASN A 467 -16.22 14.24 25.56
N ASP A 468 -16.44 15.56 25.66
CA ASP A 468 -16.54 16.48 24.52
C ASP A 468 -15.78 17.79 24.75
N SER A 469 -15.11 17.96 25.90
CA SER A 469 -14.48 19.21 26.35
C SER A 469 -15.41 20.43 26.40
N LYS A 470 -16.73 20.21 26.36
CA LYS A 470 -17.75 21.25 26.33
C LYS A 470 -18.72 21.13 27.49
N THR A 471 -19.11 19.92 27.82
CA THR A 471 -19.99 19.57 28.93
C THR A 471 -19.17 18.83 29.97
N PHE A 472 -19.16 19.33 31.19
CA PHE A 472 -18.51 18.69 32.32
C PHE A 472 -19.56 18.34 33.36
N TYR A 473 -19.42 17.19 33.99
CA TYR A 473 -20.41 16.72 34.95
C TYR A 473 -19.75 16.07 36.16
N VAL A 474 -20.45 16.15 37.29
CA VAL A 474 -20.16 15.38 38.49
C VAL A 474 -20.63 13.94 38.37
N GLY A 475 -20.06 13.01 39.13
CA GLY A 475 -20.45 11.60 39.08
C GLY A 475 -20.01 10.93 37.78
N ASN A 476 -20.94 10.29 37.06
CA ASN A 476 -20.66 9.64 35.77
C ASN A 476 -21.67 10.05 34.69
N GLU A 477 -21.44 9.61 33.46
CA GLU A 477 -22.24 10.04 32.30
C GLU A 477 -23.74 9.74 32.46
N THR A 478 -24.07 8.63 33.12
CA THR A 478 -25.46 8.18 33.35
C THR A 478 -26.07 8.73 34.63
N HIS A 479 -25.26 8.94 35.67
CA HIS A 479 -25.66 9.41 36.98
C HIS A 479 -24.86 10.66 37.33
N ARG A 480 -25.33 11.81 36.83
CA ARG A 480 -24.67 13.13 36.95
C ARG A 480 -24.93 13.82 38.28
N GLU A 481 -24.81 13.09 39.38
CA GLU A 481 -25.06 13.60 40.72
C GLU A 481 -23.96 13.16 41.69
N MET A 482 -23.71 13.95 42.72
CA MET A 482 -22.81 13.57 43.80
C MET A 482 -23.21 14.17 45.14
N ILE A 483 -22.70 13.59 46.22
CA ILE A 483 -22.88 14.16 47.57
C ILE A 483 -22.01 15.43 47.69
N MET A 484 -22.65 16.56 47.99
CA MET A 484 -21.98 17.84 48.22
C MET A 484 -22.53 18.57 49.47
N PRO A 485 -21.75 19.49 50.09
CA PRO A 485 -22.22 20.26 51.25
C PRO A 485 -23.47 21.05 50.89
N LYS A 486 -24.46 21.07 51.78
CA LYS A 486 -25.76 21.68 51.50
C LYS A 486 -25.73 23.21 51.62
N ASP A 487 -26.18 23.93 50.58
CA ASP A 487 -26.35 25.40 50.58
C ASP A 487 -25.07 26.18 50.92
N GLU A 488 -23.90 25.64 50.58
CA GLU A 488 -22.58 26.21 50.91
C GLU A 488 -21.93 26.91 49.71
N LYS A 489 -20.99 27.82 49.99
CA LYS A 489 -20.23 28.50 48.93
C LYS A 489 -19.22 27.55 48.27
N ALA A 490 -19.20 27.56 46.95
CA ALA A 490 -18.25 26.82 46.14
C ALA A 490 -17.74 27.66 44.96
N ILE A 491 -16.64 27.21 44.36
CA ILE A 491 -16.01 27.87 43.23
C ILE A 491 -15.87 26.86 42.11
N GLY A 492 -16.49 27.14 40.96
CA GLY A 492 -16.29 26.42 39.72
C GLY A 492 -15.13 27.03 38.94
N ILE A 493 -14.23 26.20 38.45
CA ILE A 493 -13.01 26.59 37.75
C ILE A 493 -12.95 25.76 36.48
N LEU A 494 -12.81 26.38 35.32
CA LEU A 494 -12.69 25.66 34.05
C LEU A 494 -11.47 26.17 33.30
N LEU A 495 -10.58 25.24 32.95
CA LEU A 495 -9.32 25.49 32.27
C LEU A 495 -9.33 24.76 30.92
N ALA A 496 -8.91 25.43 29.86
CA ALA A 496 -8.80 24.80 28.53
C ALA A 496 -7.54 25.24 27.79
N TYR A 497 -7.12 24.43 26.82
CA TYR A 497 -5.94 24.70 26.01
C TYR A 497 -6.29 24.61 24.52
N LYS A 498 -5.72 25.51 23.72
CA LYS A 498 -5.83 25.50 22.26
C LYS A 498 -4.57 26.07 21.66
N ASN A 499 -3.85 25.34 20.79
CA ASN A 499 -2.65 25.83 20.09
C ASN A 499 -1.60 26.47 21.04
N ASN A 500 -1.30 25.83 22.17
CA ASN A 500 -0.44 26.35 23.25
C ASN A 500 -0.95 27.61 23.99
N GLN A 501 -2.13 28.13 23.66
CA GLN A 501 -2.81 29.17 24.43
C GLN A 501 -3.63 28.52 25.53
N THR A 502 -3.74 29.18 26.68
CA THR A 502 -4.50 28.69 27.82
C THR A 502 -5.63 29.63 28.15
N PHE A 503 -6.79 29.06 28.43
CA PHE A 503 -8.02 29.76 28.69
C PHE A 503 -8.55 29.37 30.06
N LEU A 504 -9.10 30.35 30.79
CA LEU A 504 -9.60 30.16 32.15
C LEU A 504 -10.89 30.96 32.34
N ASP A 505 -11.82 30.37 33.08
CA ASP A 505 -12.93 31.11 33.69
C ASP A 505 -13.25 30.52 35.06
N VAL A 506 -13.71 31.38 35.98
CA VAL A 506 -13.92 31.06 37.39
C VAL A 506 -15.24 31.67 37.86
N ILE A 507 -16.13 30.83 38.37
CA ILE A 507 -17.47 31.21 38.80
C ILE A 507 -17.64 30.86 40.27
N ASN A 508 -18.00 31.85 41.09
CA ASN A 508 -18.46 31.59 42.46
C ASN A 508 -19.94 31.22 42.42
N PHE A 509 -20.33 30.16 43.12
CA PHE A 509 -21.71 29.68 43.15
C PHE A 509 -22.08 29.13 44.52
N GLN A 510 -23.35 28.78 44.69
CA GLN A 510 -23.87 28.13 45.89
C GLN A 510 -24.33 26.72 45.55
N THR A 511 -23.85 25.72 46.30
CA THR A 511 -24.25 24.33 46.09
C THR A 511 -25.76 24.15 46.26
N ASN A 512 -26.34 23.19 45.54
CA ASN A 512 -27.77 22.85 45.53
C ASN A 512 -28.72 23.93 44.97
N THR A 513 -28.21 25.13 44.68
CA THR A 513 -28.98 26.21 44.04
C THR A 513 -28.73 26.23 42.54
N ASP A 514 -27.46 26.19 42.13
CA ASP A 514 -27.06 26.23 40.73
C ASP A 514 -26.66 24.82 40.26
N SER A 515 -27.44 24.22 39.37
CA SER A 515 -27.14 22.90 38.78
C SER A 515 -26.43 22.97 37.43
N LEU A 516 -26.37 24.15 36.81
CA LEU A 516 -25.68 24.38 35.54
C LEU A 516 -24.91 25.70 35.60
N LEU A 517 -23.58 25.62 35.51
CA LEU A 517 -22.70 26.78 35.43
C LEU A 517 -22.24 26.97 33.98
N LYS A 518 -22.42 28.18 33.45
CA LYS A 518 -22.03 28.53 32.08
C LYS A 518 -20.72 29.30 32.10
N PHE A 519 -19.68 28.72 31.53
CA PHE A 519 -18.36 29.31 31.46
C PHE A 519 -18.14 30.00 30.11
N ASP A 520 -17.54 31.19 30.16
CA ASP A 520 -17.09 31.96 29.00
C ASP A 520 -15.57 32.16 29.09
N LEU A 521 -14.85 31.16 28.59
CA LEU A 521 -13.40 31.03 28.68
C LEU A 521 -12.67 32.17 27.96
N GLN A 522 -11.79 32.85 28.70
CA GLN A 522 -10.94 33.92 28.19
C GLN A 522 -9.47 33.48 28.18
N GLU A 523 -8.71 33.96 27.19
CA GLU A 523 -7.27 33.67 27.08
C GLU A 523 -6.48 34.43 28.17
N TYR A 524 -5.57 33.72 28.84
CA TYR A 524 -4.65 34.32 29.80
C TYR A 524 -3.22 33.81 29.58
N PRO A 525 -2.20 34.65 29.85
CA PRO A 525 -0.82 34.17 29.91
C PRO A 525 -0.65 33.10 30.99
N GLU A 526 0.14 32.06 30.70
CA GLU A 526 0.36 30.91 31.60
C GLU A 526 0.78 31.34 33.03
N ARG A 527 1.57 32.41 33.15
CA ARG A 527 1.98 32.97 34.45
C ARG A 527 0.79 33.46 35.27
N GLU A 528 -0.16 34.16 34.64
CA GLU A 528 -1.34 34.68 35.33
C GLU A 528 -2.28 33.55 35.72
N ILE A 529 -2.42 32.51 34.88
CA ILE A 529 -3.17 31.31 35.24
C ILE A 529 -2.57 30.62 36.45
N LYS A 530 -1.25 30.36 36.45
CA LYS A 530 -0.58 29.74 37.61
C LYS A 530 -0.76 30.59 38.87
N LYS A 531 -0.70 31.91 38.75
CA LYS A 531 -0.96 32.83 39.86
C LYS A 531 -2.40 32.73 40.35
N THR A 532 -3.38 32.69 39.46
CA THR A 532 -4.80 32.52 39.82
C THR A 532 -5.02 31.18 40.51
N LEU A 533 -4.55 30.08 39.92
CA LEU A 533 -4.67 28.73 40.48
C LEU A 533 -4.00 28.61 41.86
N ALA A 534 -2.87 29.30 42.07
CA ALA A 534 -2.17 29.35 43.36
C ALA A 534 -3.06 29.84 44.54
N HIS A 535 -4.12 30.60 44.28
CA HIS A 535 -5.05 31.05 45.33
C HIS A 535 -5.99 29.93 45.82
N PHE A 536 -6.16 28.87 45.02
CA PHE A 536 -7.01 27.73 45.33
C PHE A 536 -6.24 26.56 45.96
N GLU A 537 -4.92 26.69 46.03
CA GLU A 537 -4.02 25.68 46.58
C GLU A 537 -4.20 25.55 48.09
N THR A 538 -4.34 24.31 48.56
CA THR A 538 -4.40 24.02 49.99
C THR A 538 -3.02 23.61 50.52
N SER A 539 -2.87 23.44 51.83
CA SER A 539 -1.58 23.01 52.42
C SER A 539 -1.17 21.57 52.07
N LYS A 540 -2.05 20.79 51.44
CA LYS A 540 -1.80 19.40 51.05
C LYS A 540 -1.68 19.30 49.53
N GLN A 541 -0.61 18.65 49.08
CA GLN A 541 -0.29 18.45 47.65
C GLN A 541 -1.41 17.75 46.90
N GLU A 542 -2.20 16.90 47.56
CA GLU A 542 -3.28 16.15 46.93
C GLU A 542 -4.47 17.02 46.54
N ASN A 543 -4.65 18.20 47.14
CA ASN A 543 -5.72 19.16 46.83
C ASN A 543 -5.14 20.37 46.09
N SER A 544 -4.60 20.10 44.90
CA SER A 544 -3.86 21.05 44.09
C SER A 544 -4.24 20.90 42.62
N ILE A 545 -4.69 21.99 42.00
CA ILE A 545 -4.92 22.00 40.54
C ILE A 545 -3.56 21.96 39.84
N LEU A 546 -2.58 22.71 40.36
CA LEU A 546 -1.23 22.73 39.80
C LEU A 546 -0.54 21.35 39.83
N GLU A 547 -0.80 20.53 40.85
CA GLU A 547 -0.30 19.15 40.90
C GLU A 547 -0.99 18.26 39.88
N ASP A 548 -2.31 18.39 39.71
CA ASP A 548 -3.04 17.65 38.66
C ASP A 548 -2.50 17.96 37.28
N LEU A 549 -2.25 19.24 36.99
CA LEU A 549 -1.76 19.66 35.67
C LEU A 549 -0.43 19.01 35.30
N LYS A 550 0.44 18.69 36.27
CA LYS A 550 1.69 17.95 35.98
C LYS A 550 1.40 16.56 35.39
N TYR A 551 0.44 15.85 35.96
CA TYR A 551 0.03 14.53 35.45
C TYR A 551 -0.76 14.67 34.15
N LEU A 552 -1.67 15.64 34.07
CA LEU A 552 -2.54 15.85 32.92
C LEU A 552 -1.79 16.33 31.67
N ASP A 553 -0.67 17.04 31.85
CA ASP A 553 0.27 17.37 30.77
C ASP A 553 0.91 16.13 30.17
N GLU A 554 1.41 15.22 31.00
CA GLU A 554 2.00 13.96 30.52
C GLU A 554 0.94 13.01 29.94
N ILE A 555 -0.27 12.97 30.53
CA ILE A 555 -1.39 12.17 30.03
C ILE A 555 -1.85 12.66 28.66
N TYR A 556 -1.93 13.98 28.44
CA TYR A 556 -2.29 14.53 27.15
C TYR A 556 -1.28 14.19 26.04
N LEU A 557 0.02 14.19 26.37
CA LEU A 557 1.05 13.72 25.42
C LEU A 557 0.89 12.23 25.08
N GLU A 558 0.44 11.44 26.04
CA GLU A 558 0.11 10.03 25.82
C GLU A 558 -1.16 9.87 24.96
N GLU A 559 -2.19 10.69 25.13
CA GLU A 559 -3.39 10.70 24.28
C GLU A 559 -3.03 10.98 22.81
N ILE A 560 -2.21 12.00 22.55
CA ILE A 560 -1.69 12.28 21.20
C ILE A 560 -0.95 11.07 20.61
N ARG A 561 -0.17 10.36 21.45
CA ARG A 561 0.56 9.16 21.03
C ARG A 561 -0.40 8.02 20.67
N GLN A 562 -1.44 7.81 21.48
CA GLN A 562 -2.47 6.78 21.23
C GLN A 562 -3.26 7.09 19.95
N ASP A 563 -3.65 8.34 19.72
CA ASP A 563 -4.30 8.77 18.47
C ASP A 563 -3.44 8.53 17.23
N LYS A 564 -2.13 8.80 17.35
CA LYS A 564 -1.19 8.51 16.26
C LYS A 564 -1.13 7.00 15.96
N LEU A 565 -1.12 6.14 16.98
CA LEU A 565 -1.12 4.70 16.82
C LEU A 565 -2.43 4.19 16.19
N LEU A 566 -3.57 4.77 16.58
CA LEU A 566 -4.86 4.48 15.96
C LEU A 566 -4.86 4.87 14.47
N ARG A 567 -4.33 6.04 14.14
CA ARG A 567 -4.17 6.49 12.75
C ARG A 567 -3.26 5.55 11.96
N GLU A 568 -2.12 5.15 12.52
CA GLU A 568 -1.21 4.17 11.90
C GLU A 568 -1.90 2.84 11.64
N ASN A 569 -2.62 2.30 12.63
CA ASN A 569 -3.37 1.06 12.48
C ASN A 569 -4.45 1.14 11.41
N TYR A 570 -5.16 2.27 11.33
CA TYR A 570 -6.15 2.52 10.29
C TYR A 570 -5.52 2.47 8.88
N VAL A 571 -4.45 3.25 8.64
CA VAL A 571 -3.79 3.30 7.32
C VAL A 571 -3.23 1.92 6.95
N MET A 572 -2.57 1.24 7.88
CA MET A 572 -2.05 -0.10 7.65
C MET A 572 -3.17 -1.12 7.38
N GLY A 573 -4.36 -0.93 7.97
CA GLY A 573 -5.56 -1.71 7.67
C GLY A 573 -6.05 -1.51 6.24
N GLN A 574 -6.10 -0.26 5.76
CA GLN A 574 -6.45 0.06 4.37
C GLN A 574 -5.44 -0.56 3.37
N LEU A 575 -4.14 -0.45 3.65
CA LEU A 575 -3.12 -1.04 2.78
C LEU A 575 -3.21 -2.58 2.74
N ARG A 576 -3.50 -3.23 3.87
CA ARG A 576 -3.71 -4.68 3.92
C ARG A 576 -4.93 -5.11 3.10
N SER A 577 -6.01 -4.34 3.16
CA SER A 577 -7.28 -4.69 2.50
C SER A 577 -7.18 -4.73 0.98
N VAL A 578 -6.22 -4.01 0.38
CA VAL A 578 -5.93 -4.01 -1.06
C VAL A 578 -4.76 -4.93 -1.45
N SER A 579 -3.97 -5.39 -0.47
CA SER A 579 -2.76 -6.18 -0.72
C SER A 579 -2.95 -7.69 -0.63
N SER A 580 -3.98 -8.15 0.06
CA SER A 580 -4.22 -9.56 0.31
C SER A 580 -5.59 -9.97 -0.18
N ALA A 581 -5.65 -11.07 -0.94
CA ALA A 581 -6.91 -11.72 -1.25
C ALA A 581 -7.63 -12.14 0.04
N ILE A 582 -8.94 -11.91 0.08
CA ILE A 582 -9.82 -12.38 1.14
C ILE A 582 -10.51 -13.63 0.61
N ASP A 583 -10.41 -14.71 1.38
CA ASP A 583 -11.19 -15.90 1.14
C ASP A 583 -12.67 -15.61 1.47
N THR A 584 -13.50 -15.59 0.44
CA THR A 584 -14.96 -15.42 0.48
C THR A 584 -15.68 -16.70 0.03
N SER A 585 -14.97 -17.84 0.07
CA SER A 585 -15.50 -19.13 -0.33
C SER A 585 -16.74 -19.49 0.47
N TYR A 586 -17.71 -20.10 -0.20
CA TYR A 586 -18.98 -20.49 0.39
C TYR A 586 -19.42 -21.86 -0.16
N MET A 587 -20.27 -22.55 0.60
CA MET A 587 -20.86 -23.81 0.13
C MET A 587 -22.08 -23.49 -0.75
N GLU A 588 -22.09 -24.01 -1.98
CA GLU A 588 -23.24 -23.95 -2.89
C GLU A 588 -23.77 -25.37 -3.15
N PHE A 589 -25.07 -25.57 -2.96
CA PHE A 589 -25.70 -26.87 -3.19
C PHE A 589 -25.92 -27.13 -4.68
N ASP A 590 -25.28 -28.17 -5.22
CA ASP A 590 -25.47 -28.61 -6.60
C ASP A 590 -26.72 -29.51 -6.70
N GLN A 591 -27.76 -29.00 -7.37
CA GLN A 591 -29.02 -29.73 -7.55
C GLN A 591 -28.92 -30.95 -8.47
N LYS A 592 -27.93 -31.01 -9.36
CA LYS A 592 -27.74 -32.10 -10.33
C LYS A 592 -27.13 -33.32 -9.67
N TYR A 593 -26.23 -33.12 -8.71
CA TYR A 593 -25.53 -34.20 -8.01
C TYR A 593 -25.98 -34.41 -6.56
N GLY A 594 -26.79 -33.48 -6.01
CA GLY A 594 -27.35 -33.59 -4.66
C GLY A 594 -26.30 -33.47 -3.55
N ILE A 595 -25.24 -32.71 -3.79
CA ILE A 595 -24.12 -32.51 -2.86
C ILE A 595 -23.85 -31.02 -2.68
N ASP A 596 -23.38 -30.63 -1.49
CA ASP A 596 -22.82 -29.29 -1.28
C ASP A 596 -21.41 -29.24 -1.89
N MET A 597 -21.18 -28.27 -2.78
CA MET A 597 -19.87 -27.99 -3.37
C MET A 597 -19.27 -26.76 -2.69
N LEU A 598 -18.00 -26.83 -2.30
CA LEU A 598 -17.26 -25.65 -1.90
C LEU A 598 -16.97 -24.82 -3.14
N ILE A 599 -17.53 -23.61 -3.22
CA ILE A 599 -17.15 -22.63 -4.22
C ILE A 599 -16.04 -21.78 -3.65
N GLU A 600 -14.82 -22.02 -4.14
CA GLU A 600 -13.69 -21.19 -3.79
C GLU A 600 -13.84 -19.80 -4.41
N ARG A 601 -13.82 -18.75 -3.59
CA ARG A 601 -13.92 -17.37 -4.08
C ARG A 601 -12.93 -16.47 -3.37
N CYS A 602 -11.86 -16.11 -4.06
CA CYS A 602 -10.86 -15.16 -3.56
C CYS A 602 -11.09 -13.80 -4.21
N LEU A 603 -11.55 -12.85 -3.40
CA LEU A 603 -11.76 -11.47 -3.83
C LEU A 603 -10.71 -10.57 -3.17
N ASN A 604 -10.06 -9.72 -3.97
CA ASN A 604 -9.33 -8.58 -3.44
C ASN A 604 -10.31 -7.39 -3.42
N ASN A 605 -10.28 -6.53 -2.40
CA ASN A 605 -11.31 -5.48 -2.21
C ASN A 605 -11.32 -4.40 -3.30
N VAL A 606 -10.41 -4.47 -4.27
CA VAL A 606 -10.34 -3.59 -5.44
C VAL A 606 -11.32 -4.09 -6.51
N LYS A 607 -12.62 -4.06 -6.20
CA LYS A 607 -13.74 -4.01 -7.17
C LYS A 607 -15.08 -3.75 -6.46
N ASN A 608 -15.41 -2.46 -6.34
CA ASN A 608 -16.65 -1.87 -6.85
C ASN A 608 -16.30 -0.54 -7.49
#